data_AF-S6GE06-F1
#
_entry.id   AF-S6GE06-F1
#
_cell.length_a   1.000
_cell.length_b   1.000
_cell.length_c   1.000
_cell.angle_alpha   90.00
_cell.angle_beta   90.00
_cell.angle_gamma   90.00
#
_symmetry.space_group_name_H-M   'P 1'
#
loop_
_entity.id
_entity.type
_entity.pdbx_description
1 polymer ?
#
loop_
_entity_poly.entity_id
_entity_poly.type
_entity_poly.pdbx_seq_one_letter_code
_entity_poly.pdbx_strand_id
1 'polypeptide(L)'
;MAVETNFEGSDFTILNVNGFSIEVVLADDKVGAGKYGTVIYWLVESLNDSLEHFYGLGAKLYRGPMNIENGLSMCQIEDPFGNLIGLRGKIT
;
A
#
# COMPACT_ATOMS: atom_id res chain seq x y z
N MET A 1 -1.09 -6.78 -12.92
CA MET A 1 -2.26 -6.13 -12.31
C MET A 1 -2.68 -6.97 -11.13
N ALA A 2 -3.01 -6.36 -9.99
CA ALA A 2 -3.57 -7.11 -8.86
C ALA A 2 -5.00 -7.51 -9.19
N VAL A 3 -5.38 -8.77 -8.94
CA VAL A 3 -6.74 -9.27 -9.13
C VAL A 3 -7.31 -9.63 -7.78
N GLU A 4 -8.42 -8.99 -7.42
CA GLU A 4 -9.14 -9.27 -6.19
C GLU A 4 -9.84 -10.65 -6.28
N THR A 5 -9.83 -11.40 -5.19
CA THR A 5 -10.62 -12.63 -5.04
C THR A 5 -11.33 -12.61 -3.69
N ASN A 6 -12.65 -12.77 -3.74
CA ASN A 6 -13.52 -12.84 -2.58
C ASN A 6 -14.04 -14.26 -2.40
N PHE A 7 -14.12 -14.71 -1.15
CA PHE A 7 -14.72 -16.00 -0.79
C PHE A 7 -16.01 -15.75 -0.02
N GLU A 8 -17.10 -16.42 -0.42
CA GLU A 8 -18.37 -16.30 0.29
C GLU A 8 -18.21 -16.71 1.76
N GLY A 9 -18.65 -15.85 2.68
CA GLY A 9 -18.55 -16.07 4.12
C GLY A 9 -17.21 -15.69 4.76
N SER A 10 -16.25 -15.17 3.98
CA SER A 10 -14.98 -14.63 4.48
C SER A 10 -15.11 -13.19 4.97
N ASP A 11 -14.31 -12.83 5.99
CA ASP A 11 -14.11 -11.46 6.49
C ASP A 11 -12.79 -10.82 6.02
N PHE A 12 -12.10 -11.44 5.07
CA PHE A 12 -10.85 -10.95 4.49
C PHE A 12 -10.88 -10.97 2.95
N THR A 13 -10.02 -10.13 2.35
CA THR A 13 -9.86 -9.99 0.90
C THR A 13 -8.47 -10.48 0.46
N ILE A 14 -8.40 -11.16 -0.69
CA ILE A 14 -7.13 -11.56 -1.30
C ILE A 14 -6.84 -10.72 -2.55
N LEU A 15 -5.62 -10.21 -2.65
CA LEU A 15 -5.05 -9.63 -3.86
C LEU A 15 -4.05 -10.61 -4.47
N ASN A 16 -4.34 -11.10 -5.67
CA ASN A 16 -3.44 -11.93 -6.45
C ASN A 16 -2.55 -11.09 -7.36
N VAL A 17 -1.23 -11.22 -7.21
CA VAL A 17 -0.23 -10.37 -7.86
C VAL A 17 0.88 -11.25 -8.42
N ASN A 18 0.84 -11.53 -9.74
CA ASN A 18 1.89 -12.26 -10.45
C ASN A 18 2.31 -13.59 -9.78
N GLY A 19 1.35 -14.36 -9.26
CA GLY A 19 1.63 -15.64 -8.59
C GLY A 19 1.88 -15.55 -7.09
N PHE A 20 1.79 -14.36 -6.49
CA PHE A 20 1.78 -14.15 -5.04
C PHE A 20 0.38 -13.73 -4.58
N SER A 21 0.01 -14.11 -3.36
CA SER A 21 -1.23 -13.67 -2.71
C SER A 21 -0.90 -12.73 -1.55
N ILE A 22 -1.61 -11.61 -1.48
CA ILE A 22 -1.60 -10.69 -0.35
C ILE A 22 -2.99 -10.75 0.28
N GLU A 23 -3.07 -11.18 1.52
CA GLU A 23 -4.32 -11.26 2.28
C GLU A 23 -4.44 -10.03 3.18
N VAL A 24 -5.56 -9.32 3.06
CA VAL A 24 -5.91 -8.18 3.92
C VAL A 24 -6.97 -8.67 4.91
N VAL A 25 -6.54 -8.89 6.15
CA VAL A 25 -7.36 -9.44 7.23
C VAL A 25 -7.74 -8.36 8.24
N LEU A 26 -8.81 -8.58 8.98
CA LEU A 26 -9.16 -7.74 10.13
C LEU A 26 -8.12 -7.90 11.24
N ALA A 27 -7.84 -6.79 11.94
CA ALA A 27 -6.95 -6.81 13.09
C ALA A 27 -7.59 -7.54 14.27
N ASP A 28 -6.77 -8.23 15.07
CA ASP A 28 -7.17 -8.94 16.28
C ASP A 28 -6.15 -8.75 17.42
N ASP A 29 -6.37 -9.46 18.53
CA ASP A 29 -5.49 -9.40 19.72
C ASP A 29 -4.05 -9.88 19.45
N LYS A 30 -3.81 -10.64 18.37
CA LYS A 30 -2.50 -11.18 18.00
C LYS A 30 -1.84 -10.38 16.89
N VAL A 31 -2.62 -9.82 15.96
CA VAL A 31 -2.14 -9.08 14.79
C VAL A 31 -2.91 -7.76 14.69
N GLY A 32 -2.33 -6.71 15.26
CA GLY A 32 -2.91 -5.36 15.24
C GLY A 32 -2.69 -4.61 13.92
N ALA A 33 -3.63 -3.72 13.57
CA ALA A 33 -3.44 -2.74 12.51
C ALA A 33 -2.53 -1.59 12.97
N GLY A 34 -1.77 -1.01 12.06
CA GLY A 34 -0.91 0.12 12.36
C GLY A 34 0.47 0.04 11.71
N LYS A 35 1.39 0.87 12.20
CA LYS A 35 2.79 0.97 11.72
C LYS A 35 3.67 -0.16 12.28
N TYR A 36 3.14 -1.38 12.32
CA TYR A 36 3.81 -2.55 12.85
C TYR A 36 4.42 -3.37 11.70
N GLY A 37 5.65 -3.86 11.87
CA GLY A 37 6.23 -4.86 10.96
C GLY A 37 6.76 -4.31 9.62
N THR A 38 6.36 -4.96 8.52
CA THR A 38 6.96 -4.82 7.17
C THR A 38 6.14 -3.88 6.29
N VAL A 39 6.82 -3.00 5.55
CA VAL A 39 6.17 -2.13 4.55
C VAL A 39 6.41 -2.69 3.14
N ILE A 40 5.32 -2.98 2.43
CA ILE A 40 5.37 -3.42 1.02
C ILE A 40 5.44 -2.18 0.12
N TYR A 41 6.39 -2.17 -0.81
CA TYR A 41 6.55 -1.08 -1.78
C TYR A 41 5.99 -1.46 -3.15
N TRP A 42 5.01 -0.68 -3.59
CA TRP A 42 4.41 -0.80 -4.91
C TRP A 42 5.12 0.10 -5.92
N LEU A 43 5.50 -0.48 -7.06
CA LEU A 43 5.93 0.29 -8.21
C LEU A 43 4.72 0.89 -8.91
N VAL A 44 4.69 2.20 -9.03
CA VAL A 44 3.65 2.97 -9.72
C VAL A 44 4.27 3.75 -10.89
N GLU A 45 3.46 4.05 -11.90
CA GLU A 45 3.91 4.81 -13.07
C GLU A 45 4.21 6.27 -12.71
N SER A 46 3.24 6.95 -12.11
CA SER A 46 3.35 8.30 -11.54
C SER A 46 3.13 8.26 -10.02
N LEU A 47 4.13 8.74 -9.29
CA LEU A 47 4.07 8.86 -7.83
C LEU A 47 3.10 9.96 -7.41
N ASN A 48 3.02 11.06 -8.18
CA ASN A 48 2.11 12.16 -7.88
C ASN A 48 0.64 11.73 -8.05
N ASP A 49 0.29 11.11 -9.17
CA ASP A 49 -1.08 10.64 -9.40
C ASP A 49 -1.51 9.61 -8.36
N SER A 50 -0.58 8.73 -7.97
CA SER A 50 -0.83 7.75 -6.92
C SER A 50 -1.04 8.42 -5.56
N LEU A 51 -0.20 9.40 -5.19
CA LEU A 51 -0.36 10.15 -3.96
C LEU A 51 -1.72 10.86 -3.90
N GLU A 52 -2.11 11.57 -4.96
CA GLU A 52 -3.41 12.23 -5.04
C GLU A 52 -4.58 11.25 -4.89
N HIS A 53 -4.48 10.09 -5.56
CA HIS A 53 -5.48 9.02 -5.40
C HIS A 53 -5.60 8.57 -3.94
N PHE A 54 -4.47 8.27 -3.28
CA PHE A 54 -4.46 7.81 -1.90
C PHE A 54 -4.91 8.90 -0.91
N TYR A 55 -4.58 10.17 -1.15
CA TYR A 55 -5.10 11.29 -0.37
C TYR A 55 -6.62 11.40 -0.49
N GLY A 56 -7.17 11.19 -1.69
CA GLY A 56 -8.62 11.12 -1.90
C GLY A 56 -9.31 9.99 -1.11
N LEU A 57 -8.59 8.91 -0.79
CA LEU A 57 -9.06 7.82 0.06
C LEU A 57 -8.81 8.05 1.56
N GLY A 58 -8.25 9.20 1.94
CA GLY A 58 -7.99 9.58 3.33
C GLY A 58 -6.61 9.18 3.86
N ALA A 59 -5.73 8.67 3.02
CA ALA A 59 -4.35 8.40 3.41
C ALA A 59 -3.56 9.71 3.62
N LYS A 60 -2.47 9.64 4.37
CA LYS A 60 -1.60 10.78 4.67
C LYS A 60 -0.16 10.45 4.38
N LEU A 61 0.60 11.43 3.92
CA LEU A 61 2.05 11.26 3.76
C LEU A 61 2.69 11.01 5.12
N TYR A 62 3.41 9.89 5.23
CA TYR A 62 4.12 9.51 6.45
C TYR A 62 5.63 9.75 6.34
N ARG A 63 6.24 9.40 5.19
CA ARG A 63 7.68 9.57 4.94
C ARG A 63 7.97 9.81 3.46
N GLY A 64 8.96 10.65 3.15
CA GLY A 64 9.28 11.04 1.77
C GLY A 64 8.37 12.17 1.25
N PRO A 65 8.23 12.36 -0.07
CA PRO A 65 8.97 11.68 -1.13
C PRO A 65 10.47 11.94 -1.06
N MET A 66 11.28 10.96 -1.40
CA MET A 66 12.72 11.11 -1.55
C MET A 66 13.20 10.45 -2.84
N ASN A 67 14.21 11.05 -3.46
CA ASN A 67 14.86 10.48 -4.63
C ASN A 67 15.59 9.20 -4.25
N ILE A 68 15.49 8.21 -5.13
CA ILE A 68 16.24 6.94 -5.08
C ILE A 68 16.93 6.69 -6.42
N GLU A 69 17.61 5.57 -6.55
CA GLU A 69 18.34 5.19 -7.75
C GLU A 69 17.42 5.09 -8.98
N ASN A 70 18.03 5.17 -10.16
CA ASN A 70 17.36 5.05 -11.46
C ASN A 70 16.31 6.14 -11.75
N GLY A 71 16.47 7.32 -11.16
CA GLY A 71 15.57 8.46 -11.39
C GLY A 71 14.16 8.25 -10.84
N LEU A 72 14.01 7.33 -9.88
CA LEU A 72 12.76 7.09 -9.19
C LEU A 72 12.70 7.89 -7.89
N SER A 73 11.51 8.00 -7.34
CA SER A 73 11.24 8.51 -6.00
C SER A 73 10.43 7.50 -5.20
N MET A 74 10.53 7.57 -3.88
CA MET A 74 9.76 6.72 -2.98
C MET A 74 9.16 7.52 -1.83
N CYS A 75 7.99 7.10 -1.36
CA CYS A 75 7.37 7.59 -0.13
C CYS A 75 6.67 6.45 0.60
N GLN A 76 6.33 6.71 1.86
CA GLN A 76 5.39 5.90 2.63
C GLN A 76 4.19 6.77 2.96
N ILE A 77 3.01 6.22 2.78
CA ILE A 77 1.75 6.81 3.21
C ILE A 77 1.17 5.97 4.35
N GLU A 78 0.47 6.62 5.26
CA GLU A 78 -0.34 6.01 6.30
C GLU A 78 -1.79 5.95 5.80
N ASP A 79 -2.37 4.76 5.74
CA ASP A 79 -3.79 4.58 5.40
C ASP A 79 -4.71 4.98 6.57
N PRO A 80 -6.04 5.07 6.37
CA PRO A 80 -6.98 5.43 7.43
C PRO A 80 -7.01 4.46 8.63
N PHE A 81 -6.49 3.24 8.48
CA PHE A 81 -6.41 2.22 9.53
C PHE A 81 -5.05 2.27 10.27
N GLY A 82 -4.15 3.16 9.88
CA GLY A 82 -2.84 3.37 10.48
C GLY A 82 -1.71 2.53 9.87
N ASN A 83 -1.98 1.73 8.82
CA ASN A 83 -0.96 0.90 8.17
C ASN A 83 -0.08 1.72 7.24
N LEU A 84 1.14 1.26 7.00
CA LEU A 84 2.04 1.88 6.02
C LEU A 84 2.00 1.17 4.68
N ILE A 85 1.80 1.94 3.62
CA ILE A 85 1.95 1.50 2.24
C ILE A 85 3.14 2.25 1.64
N GLY A 86 4.10 1.51 1.09
CA GLY A 86 5.22 2.07 0.35
C GLY A 86 4.84 2.29 -1.11
N LEU A 87 5.14 3.47 -1.64
CA LEU A 87 5.02 3.77 -3.07
C LEU A 87 6.41 4.12 -3.61
N ARG A 88 6.72 3.63 -4.81
CA ARG A 88 7.90 4.02 -5.58
C ARG A 88 7.52 4.20 -7.03
N GLY A 89 8.04 5.23 -7.69
CA GLY A 89 7.68 5.55 -9.07
C GLY A 89 8.42 6.78 -9.57
N LYS A 90 8.16 7.21 -10.81
CA LYS A 90 8.63 8.52 -11.25
C LYS A 90 7.78 9.61 -10.58
N ILE A 91 8.33 10.80 -10.39
CA ILE A 91 7.54 11.93 -9.87
C ILE A 91 6.44 12.33 -10.87
N THR A 92 6.73 12.24 -12.17
CA THR A 92 5.84 12.62 -13.27
C THR A 92 4.73 11.62 -13.48
#